data_AF-A0A7V5YZ26-F1
#
_entry.id   AF-A0A7V5YZ26-F1
#
_cell.length_a   1.000
_cell.length_b   1.000
_cell.length_c   1.000
_cell.angle_alpha   90.00
_cell.angle_beta   90.00
_cell.angle_gamma   90.00
#
_symmetry.space_group_name_H-M   'P 1'
#
loop_
_entity.id
_entity.type
_entity.pdbx_description
1 polymer ?
#
loop_
_entity_poly.entity_id
_entity_poly.type
_entity_poly.pdbx_seq_one_letter_code
_entity_poly.pdbx_strand_id
1 'polypeptide(L)'
;MSQNGNRFAPYEERLQGLWERMVRAIGIHTVNVLMERAIWQASQKHPELAFIEHGDEGLSFTAFEQAAANLPTEQVAEAFEDLSSELMLILARLLGREMAERLAHELQAKTAQEQAASLAEEAAR
;
A
#
# COMPACT_ATOMS: atom_id res chain seq x y z
N MET A 1 30.28 -14.42 23.45
CA MET A 1 30.06 -14.66 22.01
C MET A 1 28.97 -13.71 21.57
N SER A 2 29.29 -12.85 20.61
CA SER A 2 28.60 -11.60 20.30
C SER A 2 27.12 -11.78 19.94
N GLN A 3 26.25 -10.97 20.54
CA GLN A 3 24.93 -10.69 19.96
C GLN A 3 25.17 -9.90 18.66
N ASN A 4 25.35 -10.60 17.54
CA ASN A 4 25.16 -10.00 16.23
C ASN A 4 23.64 -9.85 16.05
N GLY A 5 23.08 -8.76 16.58
CA GLY A 5 21.68 -8.41 16.31
C GLY A 5 21.51 -8.21 14.80
N ASN A 6 20.44 -8.74 14.22
CA ASN A 6 20.07 -8.44 12.84
C ASN A 6 19.98 -6.90 12.71
N ARG A 7 20.93 -6.29 11.98
CA ARG A 7 20.98 -4.83 11.80
C ARG A 7 19.79 -4.28 11.02
N PHE A 8 19.06 -5.16 10.33
CA PHE A 8 17.89 -4.85 9.53
C PHE A 8 16.59 -4.89 10.35
N ALA A 9 16.60 -5.52 11.53
CA ALA A 9 15.41 -5.74 12.35
C ALA A 9 14.54 -4.49 12.56
N PRO A 10 15.09 -3.28 12.83
CA PRO A 10 14.24 -2.10 13.00
C PRO A 10 13.43 -1.72 11.74
N TYR A 11 13.97 -2.00 10.56
CA TYR A 11 13.31 -1.73 9.27
C TYR A 11 12.29 -2.81 8.95
N GLU A 12 12.65 -4.07 9.17
CA GLU A 12 11.78 -5.24 9.00
C GLU A 12 10.55 -5.14 9.91
N GLU A 13 10.75 -4.86 11.20
CA GLU A 13 9.67 -4.67 12.18
C GLU A 13 8.72 -3.54 11.77
N ARG A 14 9.25 -2.45 11.21
CA ARG A 14 8.44 -1.32 10.74
C ARG A 14 7.60 -1.71 9.54
N LEU A 15 8.19 -2.38 8.55
CA LEU A 15 7.47 -2.82 7.36
C LEU A 15 6.44 -3.90 7.70
N GLN A 16 6.79 -4.85 8.58
CA GLN A 16 5.89 -5.86 9.11
C GLN A 16 4.71 -5.20 9.83
N GLY A 17 4.97 -4.24 10.72
CA GLY A 17 3.92 -3.52 11.44
C GLY A 17 3.01 -2.72 10.50
N LEU A 18 3.55 -2.17 9.40
CA LEU A 18 2.75 -1.54 8.35
C LEU A 18 1.89 -2.57 7.61
N TRP A 19 2.49 -3.67 7.16
CA TRP A 19 1.81 -4.77 6.47
C TRP A 19 0.62 -5.28 7.28
N GLU A 20 0.81 -5.60 8.56
CA GLU A 20 -0.26 -6.08 9.44
C GLU A 20 -1.41 -5.08 9.57
N ARG A 21 -1.10 -3.78 9.66
CA ARG A 21 -2.13 -2.72 9.72
C ARG A 21 -2.91 -2.65 8.41
N MET A 22 -2.24 -2.75 7.27
CA MET A 22 -2.90 -2.80 5.97
C MET A 22 -3.77 -4.05 5.85
N VAL A 23 -3.27 -5.22 6.25
CA VAL A 23 -4.05 -6.48 6.18
C VAL A 23 -5.34 -6.37 6.98
N ARG A 24 -5.27 -5.81 8.19
CA ARG A 24 -6.46 -5.56 9.02
C ARG A 24 -7.44 -4.56 8.39
N ALA A 25 -6.93 -3.59 7.63
CA ALA A 25 -7.76 -2.52 7.06
C ALA A 25 -8.42 -2.89 5.72
N ILE A 26 -7.69 -3.55 4.82
CA ILE A 26 -8.11 -3.77 3.42
C ILE A 26 -8.02 -5.23 2.95
N GLY A 27 -7.67 -6.15 3.84
CA GLY A 27 -7.60 -7.59 3.57
C GLY A 27 -6.30 -8.05 2.93
N ILE A 28 -5.91 -9.30 3.20
CA ILE A 28 -4.60 -9.85 2.85
C ILE A 28 -4.33 -9.92 1.35
N HIS A 29 -5.31 -10.36 0.55
CA HIS A 29 -5.12 -10.46 -0.90
C HIS A 29 -4.90 -9.10 -1.55
N THR A 30 -5.62 -8.07 -1.10
CA THR A 30 -5.39 -6.69 -1.57
C THR A 30 -3.96 -6.28 -1.22
N VAL A 31 -3.55 -6.47 0.03
CA VAL A 31 -2.18 -6.12 0.48
C VAL A 31 -1.11 -6.84 -0.33
N ASN A 32 -1.26 -8.13 -0.63
CA ASN A 32 -0.28 -8.86 -1.41
C ASN A 32 -0.07 -8.24 -2.81
N VAL A 33 -1.15 -7.79 -3.45
CA VAL A 33 -1.05 -7.08 -4.74
C VAL A 33 -0.37 -5.71 -4.58
N LEU A 34 -0.64 -4.99 -3.49
CA LEU A 34 0.03 -3.71 -3.22
C LEU A 34 1.52 -3.90 -2.93
N MET A 35 1.88 -4.95 -2.17
CA MET A 35 3.26 -5.31 -1.86
C MET A 35 4.02 -5.67 -3.13
N GLU A 36 3.47 -6.56 -3.97
CA GLU A 36 4.05 -6.93 -5.26
C GLU A 36 4.37 -5.68 -6.09
N ARG A 37 3.40 -4.77 -6.18
CA ARG A 37 3.54 -3.54 -6.97
C ARG A 37 4.58 -2.60 -6.36
N ALA A 38 4.55 -2.38 -5.05
CA ALA A 38 5.46 -1.46 -4.37
C ALA A 38 6.90 -1.99 -4.39
N ILE A 39 7.12 -3.28 -4.16
CA ILE A 39 8.43 -3.94 -4.25
C ILE A 39 8.97 -3.85 -5.67
N TRP A 40 8.13 -4.12 -6.68
CA TRP A 40 8.54 -3.99 -8.08
C TRP A 40 8.97 -2.55 -8.41
N GLN A 41 8.24 -1.53 -7.91
CA GLN A 41 8.58 -0.12 -8.14
C GLN A 41 9.85 0.30 -7.40
N ALA A 42 9.95 0.03 -6.10
CA ALA A 42 11.08 0.41 -5.28
C ALA A 42 12.37 -0.31 -5.72
N SER A 43 12.26 -1.57 -6.17
CA SER A 43 13.41 -2.33 -6.66
C SER A 43 14.03 -1.81 -7.96
N GLN A 44 13.35 -0.91 -8.68
CA GLN A 44 13.97 -0.19 -9.80
C GLN A 44 15.13 0.70 -9.36
N LYS A 45 15.08 1.20 -8.11
CA LYS A 45 16.14 2.02 -7.51
C LYS A 45 17.01 1.21 -6.53
N HIS A 46 16.41 0.28 -5.80
CA HIS A 46 17.05 -0.53 -4.75
C HIS A 46 16.87 -2.03 -5.04
N PRO A 47 17.69 -2.62 -5.94
CA PRO A 47 17.47 -3.97 -6.47
C PRO A 47 17.34 -5.08 -5.41
N GLU A 48 17.98 -4.91 -4.25
CA GLU A 48 17.91 -5.82 -3.11
C GLU A 48 16.49 -6.01 -2.57
N LEU A 49 15.60 -5.01 -2.70
CA LEU A 49 14.22 -5.10 -2.24
C LEU A 49 13.41 -6.17 -2.98
N ALA A 50 13.84 -6.55 -4.20
CA ALA A 50 13.20 -7.63 -4.96
C ALA A 50 13.30 -9.00 -4.27
N PHE A 51 14.19 -9.13 -3.28
CA PHE A 51 14.35 -10.35 -2.47
C PHE A 51 13.51 -10.33 -1.18
N ILE A 52 12.69 -9.30 -0.95
CA ILE A 52 11.67 -9.35 0.10
C ILE A 52 10.54 -10.25 -0.40
N GLU A 53 10.32 -11.35 0.32
CA GLU A 53 9.25 -12.28 0.02
C GLU A 53 7.99 -11.87 0.76
N HIS A 54 6.84 -12.00 0.10
CA HIS A 54 5.54 -11.72 0.71
C HIS A 54 4.51 -12.76 0.27
N GLY A 55 3.57 -13.07 1.15
CA GLY A 55 2.46 -13.96 0.86
C GLY A 55 1.42 -13.96 1.97
N ASP A 56 0.53 -14.96 1.92
CA ASP A 56 -0.55 -15.10 2.91
C ASP A 56 -0.03 -15.37 4.34
N GLU A 57 1.21 -15.84 4.47
CA GLU A 57 1.87 -16.10 5.76
C GLU A 57 2.62 -14.89 6.33
N GLY A 58 2.75 -13.79 5.57
CA GLY A 58 3.46 -12.58 6.00
C GLY A 58 4.64 -12.20 5.11
N LEU A 59 5.60 -11.49 5.71
CA LEU A 59 6.82 -11.06 5.05
C LEU A 59 8.01 -11.93 5.50
N SER A 60 8.90 -12.23 4.56
CA SER A 60 10.18 -12.90 4.82
C SER A 60 11.32 -12.04 4.27
N PHE A 61 12.33 -11.82 5.11
CA PHE A 61 13.47 -10.96 4.81
C PHE A 61 14.77 -11.73 4.59
N THR A 62 14.79 -13.06 4.78
CA THR A 62 16.03 -13.84 4.76
C THR A 62 16.84 -13.69 3.47
N ALA A 63 16.18 -13.67 2.30
CA ALA A 63 16.86 -13.46 1.02
C ALA A 63 17.33 -12.00 0.85
N PHE A 64 16.51 -11.03 1.29
CA PHE A 64 16.90 -9.62 1.36
C PHE A 64 18.15 -9.40 2.23
N GLU A 65 18.21 -9.96 3.43
CA GLU A 65 19.34 -9.80 4.34
C GLU A 65 20.66 -10.27 3.71
N GLN A 66 20.61 -11.36 2.94
CA GLN A 66 21.75 -11.88 2.20
C GLN A 66 22.16 -10.95 1.05
N ALA A 67 21.20 -10.46 0.27
CA ALA A 67 21.44 -9.52 -0.83
C ALA A 67 22.00 -8.17 -0.33
N ALA A 68 21.51 -7.71 0.81
CA ALA A 68 21.85 -6.42 1.42
C ALA A 68 23.06 -6.49 2.37
N ALA A 69 23.67 -7.66 2.57
CA ALA A 69 24.68 -7.89 3.61
C ALA A 69 25.80 -6.83 3.63
N ASN A 70 26.26 -6.40 2.45
CA ASN A 70 27.36 -5.45 2.27
C ASN A 70 26.91 -3.99 2.09
N LEU A 71 25.61 -3.69 2.12
CA LEU A 71 25.10 -2.34 1.93
C LEU A 71 25.30 -1.48 3.19
N PRO A 72 25.72 -0.21 3.05
CA PRO A 72 25.68 0.75 4.15
C PRO A 72 24.28 0.86 4.77
N THR A 73 24.20 1.07 6.08
CA THR A 73 22.92 1.18 6.80
C THR A 73 22.06 2.32 6.25
N GLU A 74 22.69 3.40 5.78
CA GLU A 74 22.01 4.55 5.20
C GLU A 74 21.28 4.18 3.89
N GLN A 75 21.89 3.37 3.03
CA GLN A 75 21.26 2.91 1.79
C GLN A 75 20.08 1.98 2.07
N VAL A 76 20.21 1.13 3.09
CA VAL A 76 19.12 0.26 3.53
C VAL A 76 17.96 1.08 4.10
N ALA A 77 18.27 2.11 4.90
CA ALA A 77 17.26 3.01 5.42
C ALA A 77 16.49 3.71 4.30
N GLU A 78 17.20 4.22 3.30
CA GLU A 78 16.62 4.84 2.12
C GLU A 78 15.75 3.86 1.33
N ALA A 79 16.20 2.61 1.15
CA ALA A 79 15.44 1.59 0.44
C ALA A 79 14.09 1.29 1.11
N PHE A 80 14.07 1.13 2.43
CA PHE A 80 12.82 0.90 3.19
C PHE A 80 11.92 2.14 3.25
N GLU A 81 12.50 3.35 3.28
CA GLU A 81 11.74 4.60 3.19
C GLU A 81 11.04 4.75 1.83
N ASP A 82 11.76 4.46 0.75
CA ASP A 82 11.21 4.48 -0.61
C ASP A 82 10.12 3.42 -0.79
N LEU A 83 10.32 2.20 -0.29
CA LEU A 83 9.29 1.15 -0.30
C LEU A 83 8.04 1.55 0.47
N SER A 84 8.21 2.10 1.67
CA SER A 84 7.09 2.57 2.50
C SER A 84 6.34 3.71 1.81
N SER A 85 7.06 4.62 1.16
CA SER A 85 6.50 5.73 0.40
C SER A 85 5.71 5.26 -0.82
N GLU A 86 6.21 4.25 -1.56
CA GLU A 86 5.48 3.63 -2.67
C GLU A 86 4.17 2.98 -2.20
N LEU A 87 4.20 2.24 -1.09
CA LEU A 87 2.99 1.67 -0.49
C LEU A 87 1.96 2.76 -0.14
N MET A 88 2.41 3.84 0.51
CA MET A 88 1.53 4.96 0.88
C MET A 88 0.96 5.67 -0.35
N LEU A 89 1.77 5.84 -1.39
CA LEU A 89 1.34 6.50 -2.63
C LEU A 89 0.28 5.66 -3.36
N ILE A 90 0.46 4.34 -3.43
CA ILE A 90 -0.52 3.43 -4.02
C ILE A 90 -1.83 3.49 -3.23
N LEU A 91 -1.77 3.41 -1.89
CA LEU A 91 -2.95 3.53 -1.04
C LEU A 91 -3.67 4.86 -1.23
N ALA A 92 -2.94 5.97 -1.25
CA ALA A 92 -3.52 7.30 -1.45
C ALA A 92 -4.26 7.40 -2.78
N ARG A 93 -3.71 6.81 -3.86
CA ARG A 93 -4.35 6.77 -5.18
C ARG A 93 -5.63 5.95 -5.17
N LEU A 94 -5.62 4.78 -4.52
CA LEU A 94 -6.80 3.91 -4.42
C LEU A 94 -7.92 4.58 -3.62
N LEU A 95 -7.59 5.13 -2.45
CA LEU A 95 -8.55 5.81 -1.59
C LEU A 95 -9.10 7.08 -2.24
N GLY A 96 -8.23 7.87 -2.88
CA GLY A 96 -8.63 9.07 -3.62
C GLY A 96 -9.63 8.75 -4.73
N ARG A 97 -9.38 7.67 -5.48
CA ARG A 97 -10.27 7.20 -6.54
C ARG A 97 -11.63 6.77 -5.98
N GLU A 98 -11.64 5.93 -4.96
CA GLU A 98 -12.88 5.45 -4.31
C GLU A 98 -13.73 6.62 -3.80
N MET A 99 -13.10 7.63 -3.16
CA MET A 99 -13.82 8.82 -2.70
C MET A 99 -14.42 9.62 -3.85
N ALA A 100 -13.68 9.80 -4.95
CA ALA A 100 -14.17 10.50 -6.13
C ALA A 100 -15.35 9.78 -6.80
N GLU A 101 -15.27 8.45 -6.92
CA GLU A 101 -16.34 7.62 -7.48
C GLU A 101 -17.61 7.67 -6.61
N ARG A 102 -17.48 7.59 -5.29
CA ARG A 102 -18.62 7.76 -4.36
C ARG A 102 -19.30 9.11 -4.51
N LEU A 103 -18.53 10.20 -4.54
CA LEU A 103 -19.08 11.54 -4.70
C LEU A 103 -19.82 11.69 -6.04
N ALA A 104 -19.26 11.14 -7.13
CA ALA A 104 -19.91 11.15 -8.43
C ALA A 104 -21.26 10.43 -8.41
N HIS A 105 -21.34 9.27 -7.75
CA HIS A 105 -22.59 8.53 -7.58
C HIS A 105 -23.64 9.30 -6.75
N GLU A 106 -23.22 9.93 -5.65
CA GLU A 106 -24.12 10.74 -4.82
C GLU A 106 -24.68 11.95 -5.59
N LEU A 107 -23.84 12.63 -6.37
CA LEU A 107 -24.27 13.76 -7.20
C LEU A 107 -25.27 13.32 -8.27
N GLN A 108 -25.01 12.20 -8.97
CA GLN A 108 -25.92 11.64 -9.96
C GLN A 108 -27.28 11.28 -9.35
N ALA A 109 -27.28 10.67 -8.16
CA ALA A 109 -28.50 10.31 -7.46
C ALA A 109 -29.34 11.54 -7.10
N LYS A 110 -28.72 12.62 -6.61
CA LYS A 110 -29.41 13.89 -6.32
C LYS A 110 -30.00 14.52 -7.56
N THR A 111 -29.24 14.61 -8.65
CA THR A 111 -29.73 15.17 -9.91
C THR A 111 -30.92 14.39 -10.46
N ALA A 112 -30.90 13.05 -10.37
CA ALA A 112 -32.04 12.22 -10.78
C ALA A 112 -33.29 12.46 -9.92
N GLN A 113 -33.12 12.64 -8.61
CA GLN A 113 -34.22 12.97 -7.69
C GLN A 113 -34.84 14.34 -8.02
N GLU A 114 -34.02 15.36 -8.28
CA GLU A 114 -34.48 16.71 -8.66
C GLU A 114 -35.26 16.69 -9.98
N GLN A 115 -34.78 15.94 -10.98
CA GLN A 115 -35.48 15.76 -12.26
C GLN A 115 -36.81 15.03 -12.10
N ALA A 116 -36.86 13.97 -11.29
CA ALA A 116 -38.09 13.24 -11.01
C ALA A 116 -39.13 14.10 -10.29
N ALA A 117 -38.69 14.93 -9.32
CA ALA A 117 -39.57 15.86 -8.62
C ALA A 117 -40.15 16.93 -9.57
N SER A 118 -39.32 17.50 -10.45
CA SER A 118 -39.78 18.48 -11.45
C SER A 118 -40.83 17.89 -12.40
N LEU A 119 -40.61 16.67 -12.89
CA LEU A 119 -41.55 16.00 -13.80
C LEU A 119 -42.87 15.65 -13.11
N ALA A 120 -42.83 15.28 -11.83
CA ALA A 120 -44.03 15.00 -11.04
C ALA A 120 -44.85 16.27 -10.78
N GLU A 121 -44.20 17.41 -10.52
CA GLU A 121 -44.87 18.71 -10.36
C GLU A 121 -45.50 19.18 -11.66
N GLU A 122 -44.84 18.98 -12.82
CA GLU A 122 -45.41 19.31 -14.12
C GLU A 122 -46.63 18.44 -14.46
N ALA A 123 -46.59 17.15 -14.15
CA ALA A 123 -47.71 16.23 -14.40
C ALA A 123 -48.93 16.47 -13.48
N ALA A 124 -48.76 17.18 -12.37
CA ALA A 124 -49.83 17.50 -11.42
C ALA A 124 -50.50 18.87 -11.69
N ARG A 125 -50.02 19.63 -12.69
CA ARG A 125 -50.61 20.89 -13.16
C ARG A 125 -51.54 20.66 -14.34
#